data_AF-A0A6N6KZR0-F1
#
_entry.id   AF-A0A6N6KZR0-F1
#
_cell.length_a   1.000
_cell.length_b   1.000
_cell.length_c   1.000
_cell.angle_alpha   90.00
_cell.angle_beta   90.00
_cell.angle_gamma   90.00
#
_symmetry.space_group_name_H-M   'P 1'
#
loop_
_entity.id
_entity.type
_entity.pdbx_description
1 polymer ?
#
loop_
_entity_poly.entity_id
_entity_poly.type
_entity_poly.pdbx_seq_one_letter_code
_entity_poly.pdbx_strand_id
1 'polypeptide(L)' 'MRPAILEQRAALPFRTAKKAAGFMPGPPVVMRYRPKFFGRFYNAALRQGLHGTDNWSKGELELFAAFVSSVNHCVY' A
#
# COMPACT_ATOMS: atom_id res chain seq x y z
N MET A 1 25.85 7.39 5.34
CA MET A 1 25.29 6.52 6.41
C MET A 1 24.04 7.22 6.95
N ARG A 2 22.84 6.84 6.48
CA ARG A 2 21.55 7.41 6.95
C ARG A 2 20.91 6.43 7.93
N PRO A 3 20.41 6.86 9.09
CA PRO A 3 19.92 5.94 10.11
C PRO A 3 18.55 5.39 9.68
N ALA A 4 18.46 4.07 9.52
CA ALA A 4 17.24 3.33 9.18
C ALA A 4 16.20 3.28 10.33
N ILE A 5 16.30 4.17 11.31
CA ILE A 5 15.58 4.08 12.60
C ILE A 5 14.29 4.94 12.61
N LEU A 6 14.11 5.87 11.66
CA LEU A 6 12.99 6.83 11.68
C LEU A 6 11.72 6.43 10.92
N GLU A 7 11.69 5.28 10.23
CA GLU A 7 10.56 4.88 9.35
C GLU A 7 9.91 3.56 9.77
N GLN A 8 9.81 3.30 11.08
CA GLN A 8 8.83 2.34 11.60
C GLN A 8 7.76 3.09 12.38
N ARG A 9 6.93 3.86 11.67
CA ARG A 9 5.60 4.17 12.18
C ARG A 9 4.90 2.84 12.39
N ALA A 10 4.81 2.41 13.66
CA ALA A 10 4.04 1.23 14.05
C ALA A 10 2.67 1.35 13.40
N ALA A 11 2.35 0.42 12.49
CA ALA A 11 1.08 0.42 11.81
C ALA A 11 -0.01 0.33 12.89
N LEU A 12 -0.86 1.35 12.96
CA LEU A 12 -1.98 1.36 13.91
C LEU A 12 -2.77 0.07 13.74
N PRO A 13 -3.14 -0.61 14.85
CA PRO A 13 -4.00 -1.78 14.75
C PRO A 13 -5.24 -1.41 13.93
N PHE A 14 -5.59 -2.25 12.96
CA PHE A 14 -6.65 -2.00 11.96
C PHE A 14 -7.96 -1.45 12.55
N ARG A 15 -8.34 -1.90 13.75
CA ARG A 15 -9.51 -1.41 14.50
C ARG A 15 -9.39 0.07 14.88
N THR A 16 -8.19 0.50 15.26
CA THR A 16 -7.86 1.88 15.61
C THR A 16 -7.77 2.74 14.34
N ALA A 17 -7.21 2.22 13.25
CA ALA A 17 -7.18 2.90 11.95
C ALA A 17 -8.60 3.16 11.40
N LYS A 18 -9.50 2.17 11.47
CA LYS A 18 -10.90 2.34 11.08
C LYS A 18 -11.63 3.40 11.91
N LYS A 19 -11.39 3.43 13.23
CA LYS A 19 -11.98 4.43 14.13
C LYS A 19 -11.44 5.84 13.86
N ALA A 20 -10.16 5.98 13.52
CA ALA A 20 -9.54 7.27 13.27
C ALA A 20 -9.91 7.85 11.89
N ALA A 21 -10.00 7.02 10.85
CA ALA A 21 -10.24 7.48 9.49
C ALA A 21 -11.74 7.58 9.12
N GLY A 22 -12.65 6.99 9.91
CA GLY A 22 -14.09 6.90 9.61
C GLY A 22 -14.44 5.98 8.43
N PHE A 23 -13.50 5.82 7.50
CA PHE A 23 -13.55 4.93 6.34
C PHE A 23 -12.24 4.18 6.20
N MET A 24 -12.30 2.91 5.80
CA MET A 24 -11.11 2.12 5.50
C MET A 24 -11.11 1.83 4.01
N PRO A 25 -10.05 2.19 3.27
CA PRO A 25 -9.90 1.77 1.89
C PRO A 25 -9.96 0.24 1.79
N GLY A 26 -10.55 -0.24 0.71
CA GLY A 26 -10.84 -1.64 0.43
C GLY A 26 -9.61 -2.52 0.27
N PRO A 27 -8.50 -2.10 -0.37
CA PRO A 27 -7.33 -2.95 -0.50
C PRO A 27 -6.76 -3.41 0.87
N PRO A 28 -6.59 -2.52 1.88
CA PRO A 28 -6.31 -2.96 3.25
C PRO A 28 -7.32 -3.97 3.84
N VAL A 29 -8.62 -3.82 3.55
CA VAL A 29 -9.67 -4.76 3.99
C VAL A 29 -9.50 -6.13 3.32
N VAL A 30 -9.27 -6.15 2.01
CA VAL A 30 -9.01 -7.37 1.22
C VAL A 30 -7.77 -8.10 1.72
N MET A 31 -6.70 -7.37 2.05
CA MET A 31 -5.49 -7.97 2.63
C MET A 31 -5.77 -8.74 3.92
N ARG A 32 -6.75 -8.30 4.72
CA ARG A 32 -7.14 -8.93 5.98
C ARG A 32 -8.14 -10.08 5.81
N TYR A 33 -8.89 -10.12 4.71
CA TYR A 33 -9.86 -11.17 4.44
C TYR A 33 -9.22 -12.57 4.32
N ARG A 34 -8.08 -12.67 3.61
CA ARG A 34 -7.34 -13.93 3.44
C ARG A 34 -5.84 -13.73 3.65
N PRO A 35 -5.37 -13.59 4.91
CA PRO A 35 -4.02 -13.14 5.22
C PRO A 35 -2.92 -14.11 4.75
N LYS A 36 -3.20 -15.42 4.66
CA LYS A 36 -2.25 -16.39 4.08
C LYS A 36 -1.98 -16.15 2.60
N PHE A 37 -2.93 -15.56 1.88
CA PHE A 37 -2.83 -15.27 0.46
C PHE A 37 -2.40 -13.81 0.21
N PHE A 38 -3.17 -12.85 0.74
CA PHE A 38 -2.93 -11.42 0.49
C PHE A 38 -1.96 -10.76 1.48
N GLY A 39 -1.64 -11.41 2.60
CA GLY A 39 -0.89 -10.78 3.68
C GLY A 39 0.61 -10.69 3.42
N ARG A 40 1.31 -11.82 3.29
CA ARG A 40 2.79 -11.82 3.23
C ARG A 40 3.34 -11.48 1.84
N PHE A 41 3.03 -12.30 0.85
CA PHE A 41 3.67 -12.20 -0.47
C PHE A 41 3.07 -11.09 -1.32
N TYR A 42 1.74 -10.99 -1.34
CA TYR A 42 1.04 -9.97 -2.12
C TYR A 42 1.35 -8.54 -1.64
N ASN A 43 1.30 -8.30 -0.32
CA ASN A 43 1.65 -7.00 0.25
C ASN A 43 3.12 -6.65 0.01
N ALA A 44 4.03 -7.63 0.09
CA ALA A 44 5.45 -7.39 -0.21
C ALA A 44 5.64 -6.94 -1.67
N ALA A 45 4.96 -7.60 -2.62
CA ALA A 45 5.01 -7.21 -4.04
C ALA A 45 4.43 -5.80 -4.27
N LEU A 46 3.28 -5.48 -3.66
CA LEU A 46 2.69 -4.14 -3.73
C LEU A 46 3.62 -3.06 -3.18
N ARG A 47 4.21 -3.31 -2.00
CA ARG A 47 5.17 -2.37 -1.39
C ARG A 47 6.42 -2.21 -2.24
N GLN A 48 6.92 -3.28 -2.86
CA GLN A 48 8.05 -3.19 -3.75
C GLN A 48 7.74 -2.34 -4.98
N GLY A 49 6.58 -2.51 -5.61
CA GLY A 49 6.17 -1.75 -6.79
C GLY A 49 5.87 -0.27 -6.51
N LEU A 50 5.32 0.06 -5.34
CA LEU A 50 4.90 1.43 -5.01
C LEU A 50 5.90 2.22 -4.16
N HIS A 51 6.85 1.54 -3.52
CA HIS A 51 7.79 2.18 -2.57
C HIS A 51 9.23 1.64 -2.64
N GLY A 52 9.49 0.55 -3.36
CA GLY A 52 10.76 -0.19 -3.29
C GLY A 52 11.70 0.05 -4.48
N THR A 53 11.53 1.15 -5.21
CA THR A 53 12.35 1.47 -6.39
C THR A 53 13.03 2.81 -6.21
N ASP A 54 14.34 2.83 -6.41
CA ASP A 54 15.17 4.04 -6.38
C ASP A 54 15.19 4.77 -7.73
N ASN A 55 14.63 4.13 -8.78
CA ASN A 55 14.69 4.64 -10.15
C ASN A 55 13.58 5.64 -10.48
N TRP A 56 12.49 5.64 -9.70
CA TRP A 56 11.32 6.49 -9.95
C TRP A 56 10.90 7.18 -8.66
N SER A 57 10.52 8.45 -8.80
CA SER A 57 9.90 9.20 -7.72
C SER A 57 8.53 8.61 -7.37
N LYS A 58 8.06 8.91 -6.15
CA LYS A 58 6.70 8.54 -5.73
C LYS A 58 5.63 9.06 -6.69
N GLY A 59 5.80 10.28 -7.21
CA GLY A 59 4.84 10.87 -8.15
C GLY A 59 4.75 10.10 -9.47
N GLU A 60 5.89 9.65 -10.00
CA GLU A 60 5.93 8.83 -11.23
C GLU A 60 5.27 7.47 -11.03
N LEU A 61 5.50 6.82 -9.88
CA LEU A 61 4.84 5.56 -9.56
C LEU A 61 3.33 5.68 -9.46
N GLU A 62 2.83 6.74 -8.81
CA GLU A 62 1.40 7.03 -8.75
C GLU A 62 0.82 7.35 -10.14
N LEU A 63 1.58 8.05 -11.00
CA LEU A 63 1.17 8.30 -12.39
C LEU A 63 1.06 7.01 -13.20
N PHE A 64 2.01 6.09 -13.06
CA PHE A 64 1.95 4.77 -13.70
C PHE A 64 0.75 3.97 -13.20
N ALA A 65 0.51 3.95 -11.88
CA ALA A 65 -0.63 3.29 -11.28
C ALA A 65 -1.97 3.87 -11.78
N ALA A 66 -2.08 5.20 -11.86
CA ALA A 66 -3.27 5.88 -12.37
C ALA A 66 -3.49 5.58 -13.86
N PHE A 67 -2.43 5.61 -14.67
CA PHE A 67 -2.49 5.27 -16.10
C PHE A 67 -2.97 3.83 -16.31
N VAL A 68 -2.34 2.85 -15.65
CA VAL A 68 -2.72 1.44 -15.75
C VAL A 68 -4.16 1.23 -15.26
N SER A 69 -4.57 1.91 -14.20
CA SER A 69 -5.94 1.83 -13.69
C SER A 69 -6.96 2.39 -14.69
N SER A 70 -6.63 3.51 -15.34
CA SER A 70 -7.47 4.11 -16.39
C SER A 70 -7.64 3.17 -17.59
N VAL A 71 -6.53 2.60 -18.10
CA VAL A 71 -6.54 1.64 -19.21
C VAL A 71 -7.37 0.40 -18.90
N ASN A 72 -7.32 -0.08 -17.65
CA ASN A 72 -8.10 -1.24 -17.22
C ASN A 72 -9.51 -0.89 -16.71
N HIS A 73 -9.94 0.36 -16.81
CA HIS A 73 -11.23 0.83 -16.26
C HIS A 73 -11.44 0.43 -14.79
N CYS A 74 -10.37 0.50 -13.98
CA CYS A 74 -10.41 0.22 -12.56
C CYS A 74 -11.03 1.41 -11.81
N VAL A 75 -12.26 1.25 -11.34
CA VAL A 75 -13.09 2.31 -10.72
C VAL A 75 -12.94 2.41 -9.19
N TYR A 76 -11.93 1.75 -8.62
CA TYR A 76 -11.78 1.62 -7.16
C TYR A 76 -11.33 2.91 -6.47
#